data_AF-A0A7S2TJ99-F1
#
_entry.id   AF-A0A7S2TJ99-F1
#
_cell.length_a   1.000
_cell.length_b   1.000
_cell.length_c   1.000
_cell.angle_alpha   90.00
_cell.angle_beta   90.00
_cell.angle_gamma   90.00
#
_symmetry.space_group_name_H-M   'P 1'
#
loop_
_entity.id
_entity.type
_entity.pdbx_description
1 polymer ?
#
loop_
_entity_poly.entity_id
_entity_poly.type
_entity_poly.pdbx_seq_one_letter_code
_entity_poly.pdbx_strand_id
1 'polypeptide(L)'
;CHSYNGRVQKLSSLASSVVTGIFNLRIMERCIETKQKLDPQMLARFDCRVGSYATAEEAMSLVMWRGYDCGVNGVSDAVHKAKDAMKQIDGKIMPRKKAVLLDTGKKLGWLNDVGLLPLPKHQACGSYFVREKKMKTAFNPQLNKEVECLRSVIEKVDGNVLELARDGKLLPTMYRKAAPSLGSAAAELGDAKAAAGATPA
;
A
#
# COMPACT_ATOMS: atom_id res chain seq x y z
N CYS A 1 -0.56 11.04 25.88
CA CYS A 1 0.47 12.02 25.46
C CYS A 1 0.62 11.93 23.95
N HIS A 2 0.25 12.97 23.21
CA HIS A 2 0.44 13.03 21.75
C HIS A 2 1.81 13.63 21.43
N SER A 3 2.52 13.08 20.44
CA SER A 3 3.79 13.65 19.97
C SER A 3 3.62 15.15 19.65
N TYR A 4 4.53 15.97 20.17
CA TYR A 4 4.54 17.43 19.98
C TYR A 4 3.23 18.14 20.31
N ASN A 5 2.44 17.62 21.25
CA ASN A 5 1.12 18.12 21.65
C ASN A 5 0.13 18.19 20.47
N GLY A 6 0.28 17.33 19.46
CA GLY A 6 -0.61 17.31 18.29
C GLY A 6 -0.45 18.49 17.33
N ARG A 7 0.63 19.28 17.45
CA ARG A 7 0.88 20.41 16.54
C ARG A 7 1.14 19.94 15.12
N VAL A 8 0.13 20.10 14.25
CA VAL A 8 0.15 19.68 12.83
C VAL A 8 1.39 20.19 12.10
N GLN A 9 1.73 21.47 12.26
CA GLN A 9 2.90 22.08 11.62
C GLN A 9 4.20 21.36 11.98
N LYS A 10 4.39 20.99 13.25
CA LYS A 10 5.60 20.30 13.71
C LYS A 10 5.62 18.85 13.25
N LEU A 11 4.48 18.17 13.31
CA LEU A 11 4.35 16.79 12.83
C LEU A 11 4.68 16.70 11.33
N SER A 12 4.09 17.58 10.51
CA SER A 12 4.30 17.57 9.07
C SER A 12 5.72 17.98 8.69
N SER A 13 6.25 19.07 9.27
CA SER A 13 7.60 19.56 8.93
C SER A 13 8.71 18.58 9.32
N LEU A 14 8.57 17.93 10.49
CA LEU A 14 9.57 16.96 10.92
C LEU A 14 9.49 15.68 10.09
N ALA A 15 8.29 15.18 9.82
CA ALA A 15 8.12 13.98 8.99
C ALA A 15 8.70 14.17 7.59
N SER A 16 8.34 15.28 6.91
CA SER A 16 8.88 15.57 5.57
C SER A 16 10.38 15.79 5.57
N SER A 17 10.93 16.50 6.57
CA SER A 17 12.36 16.75 6.69
C SER A 17 13.15 15.45 6.92
N VAL A 18 12.65 14.55 7.78
CA VAL A 18 13.31 13.27 8.06
C VAL A 18 13.33 12.38 6.81
N VAL A 19 12.20 12.24 6.13
CA VAL A 19 12.12 11.44 4.88
C VAL A 19 13.02 12.04 3.80
N THR A 20 13.00 13.37 3.65
CA THR A 20 13.86 14.07 2.69
C THR A 20 15.34 13.83 2.96
N GLY A 21 15.78 13.97 4.22
CA GLY A 21 17.17 13.74 4.61
C GLY A 21 17.61 12.30 4.37
N ILE A 22 16.81 11.33 4.82
CA ILE A 22 17.12 9.90 4.65
C ILE A 22 17.15 9.52 3.17
N PHE A 23 16.15 9.95 2.38
CA PHE A 23 16.07 9.61 0.97
C PHE A 23 17.27 10.15 0.18
N ASN A 24 17.60 11.43 0.36
CA ASN A 24 18.73 12.03 -0.35
C ASN A 24 20.05 11.38 0.07
N LEU A 25 20.23 11.03 1.36
CA LEU A 25 21.40 10.28 1.81
C LEU A 25 21.52 8.93 1.09
N ARG A 26 20.44 8.15 1.03
CA ARG A 26 20.43 6.84 0.35
C ARG A 26 20.66 6.95 -1.15
N ILE A 27 20.10 7.97 -1.80
CA ILE A 27 20.34 8.21 -3.23
C ILE A 27 21.80 8.60 -3.47
N MET A 28 22.40 9.44 -2.63
CA MET A 28 23.82 9.80 -2.74
C MET A 28 24.72 8.56 -2.58
N GLU A 29 24.46 7.72 -1.58
CA GLU A 29 25.15 6.43 -1.40
C GLU A 29 25.06 5.58 -2.68
N ARG A 30 23.86 5.47 -3.26
CA ARG A 30 23.65 4.70 -4.49
C ARG A 30 24.34 5.30 -5.71
N CYS A 31 24.39 6.63 -5.83
CA CYS A 31 25.12 7.33 -6.88
C CYS A 31 26.63 7.06 -6.78
N ILE A 32 27.18 7.08 -5.56
CA ILE A 32 28.59 6.73 -5.32
C ILE A 32 28.87 5.28 -5.75
N GLU A 33 28.04 4.32 -5.33
CA GLU A 33 28.16 2.90 -5.71
C GLU A 33 28.13 2.70 -7.23
N THR A 34 27.27 3.45 -7.92
CA THR A 34 27.06 3.35 -9.38
C THR A 34 27.95 4.29 -10.18
N LYS A 35 28.86 5.04 -9.53
CA LYS A 35 29.74 6.05 -10.14
C LYS A 35 28.98 7.14 -10.91
N GLN A 36 27.76 7.43 -10.49
CA GLN A 36 26.94 8.51 -11.03
C GLN A 36 27.11 9.77 -10.20
N LYS A 37 26.98 10.94 -10.82
CA LYS A 37 26.96 12.23 -10.13
C LYS A 37 25.50 12.63 -9.89
N LEU A 38 25.19 13.03 -8.66
CA LEU A 38 23.91 13.65 -8.33
C LEU A 38 24.08 15.17 -8.39
N ASP A 39 23.33 15.82 -9.26
CA ASP A 39 23.25 17.28 -9.28
C ASP A 39 22.55 17.77 -7.99
N PRO A 40 23.13 18.70 -7.22
CA PRO A 40 22.48 19.31 -6.07
C PRO A 40 21.09 19.89 -6.35
N GLN A 41 20.80 20.32 -7.58
CA GLN A 41 19.48 20.81 -7.97
C GLN A 41 18.43 19.69 -8.09
N MET A 42 18.86 18.44 -8.18
CA MET A 42 18.00 17.26 -8.26
C MET A 42 17.68 16.63 -6.89
N LEU A 43 18.07 17.27 -5.79
CA LEU A 43 17.73 16.79 -4.45
C LEU A 43 16.21 16.71 -4.28
N ALA A 44 15.75 15.54 -3.83
CA ALA A 44 14.34 15.29 -3.63
C ALA A 44 13.82 16.14 -2.46
N ARG A 45 12.56 16.55 -2.56
CA ARG A 45 11.80 17.24 -1.51
C ARG A 45 10.46 16.53 -1.37
N PHE A 46 10.09 16.15 -0.16
CA PHE A 46 8.82 15.47 0.11
C PHE A 46 7.84 16.42 0.77
N ASP A 47 6.57 16.37 0.37
CA ASP A 47 5.48 17.00 1.12
C ASP A 47 4.99 16.07 2.23
N CYS A 48 4.25 16.64 3.19
CA CYS A 48 3.58 15.85 4.21
C CYS A 48 2.21 16.47 4.48
N ARG A 49 1.19 15.61 4.56
CA ARG A 49 -0.19 15.97 4.88
C ARG A 49 -0.63 15.17 6.08
N VAL A 50 -1.44 15.78 6.94
CA VAL A 50 -2.02 15.12 8.11
C VAL A 50 -3.50 14.92 7.86
N GLY A 51 -3.93 13.66 7.85
CA GLY A 51 -5.34 13.29 7.83
C GLY A 51 -5.88 13.14 9.25
N SER A 52 -7.12 13.56 9.47
CA SER A 52 -7.86 13.36 10.70
C SER A 52 -9.03 12.44 10.41
N TYR A 53 -9.20 11.40 11.22
CA TYR A 53 -10.21 10.36 11.06
C TYR A 53 -10.92 10.15 12.39
N ALA A 54 -12.23 9.96 12.37
CA ALA A 54 -13.02 9.71 13.57
C ALA A 54 -12.86 8.27 14.05
N THR A 55 -12.68 7.33 13.11
CA THR A 55 -12.61 5.89 13.39
C THR A 55 -11.39 5.23 12.75
N ALA A 56 -11.06 4.02 13.22
CA ALA A 56 -9.97 3.23 12.65
C ALA A 56 -10.32 2.74 11.23
N GLU A 57 -11.60 2.47 10.99
CA GLU A 57 -12.17 2.03 9.72
C GLU A 57 -12.02 3.10 8.64
N GLU A 58 -12.29 4.37 8.98
CA GLU A 58 -12.04 5.50 8.10
C GLU A 58 -10.54 5.63 7.76
N ALA A 59 -9.66 5.55 8.77
CA ALA A 59 -8.22 5.56 8.52
C ALA A 59 -7.77 4.38 7.63
N MET A 60 -8.39 3.20 7.79
CA MET A 60 -8.12 2.02 6.98
C MET A 60 -8.59 2.19 5.53
N SER A 61 -9.71 2.88 5.30
CA SER A 61 -10.17 3.19 3.94
C SER A 61 -9.14 3.99 3.13
N LEU A 62 -8.41 4.89 3.77
CA LEU A 62 -7.29 5.59 3.12
C LEU A 62 -6.20 4.60 2.68
N VAL A 63 -5.83 3.64 3.53
CA VAL A 63 -4.80 2.63 3.20
C VAL A 63 -5.25 1.79 2.00
N MET A 64 -6.51 1.35 1.98
CA MET A 64 -7.08 0.61 0.85
C MET A 64 -7.11 1.47 -0.43
N TRP A 65 -7.53 2.72 -0.32
CA TRP A 65 -7.55 3.64 -1.45
C TRP A 65 -6.15 3.89 -2.03
N ARG A 66 -5.12 4.07 -1.17
CA ARG A 66 -3.73 4.17 -1.62
C ARG A 66 -3.22 2.87 -2.25
N GLY A 67 -3.66 1.72 -1.78
CA GLY A 67 -3.37 0.41 -2.40
C GLY A 67 -3.94 0.31 -3.81
N TYR A 68 -5.20 0.71 -4.00
CA TYR A 68 -5.84 0.79 -5.32
C TYR A 68 -5.13 1.78 -6.25
N ASP A 69 -4.85 2.99 -5.77
CA ASP A 69 -4.16 4.04 -6.54
C ASP A 69 -2.77 3.58 -6.99
N CYS A 70 -2.04 2.84 -6.15
CA CYS A 70 -0.76 2.25 -6.53
C CYS A 70 -0.89 1.32 -7.74
N GLY A 71 -1.90 0.45 -7.77
CA GLY A 71 -2.11 -0.46 -8.90
C GLY A 71 -2.43 0.28 -10.20
N VAL A 72 -3.30 1.28 -10.14
CA VAL A 72 -3.65 2.12 -11.30
C VAL A 72 -2.43 2.89 -11.83
N ASN A 73 -1.65 3.47 -10.93
CA ASN A 73 -0.44 4.22 -11.29
C ASN A 73 0.66 3.31 -11.81
N GLY A 74 0.83 2.11 -11.23
CA GLY A 74 1.78 1.11 -11.69
C GLY A 74 1.49 0.63 -13.12
N VAL A 75 0.21 0.36 -13.43
CA VAL A 75 -0.21 0.01 -14.79
C VAL A 75 0.05 1.16 -15.77
N SER A 76 -0.28 2.39 -15.39
CA SER A 76 -0.06 3.55 -16.25
C SER A 76 1.44 3.81 -16.49
N ASP A 77 2.26 3.70 -15.45
CA ASP A 77 3.73 3.82 -15.55
C ASP A 77 4.33 2.74 -16.46
N ALA A 78 3.87 1.48 -16.34
CA ALA A 78 4.31 0.40 -17.21
C ALA A 78 4.02 0.68 -18.70
N VAL A 79 2.82 1.19 -19.02
CA VAL A 79 2.48 1.62 -20.39
C VAL A 79 3.38 2.77 -20.86
N HIS A 80 3.68 3.73 -19.98
CA HIS A 80 4.57 4.83 -20.33
C HIS A 80 6.01 4.38 -20.61
N LYS A 81 6.51 3.41 -19.83
CA LYS A 81 7.86 2.83 -19.96
C LYS A 81 8.01 1.85 -21.13
N ALA A 82 6.92 1.34 -21.68
CA ALA A 82 6.88 0.44 -22.83
C ALA A 82 7.25 1.13 -24.18
N LYS A 83 8.27 1.99 -24.20
CA LYS A 83 8.71 2.74 -25.39
C LYS A 83 9.16 1.83 -26.52
N ASP A 84 9.80 0.71 -26.18
CA ASP A 84 10.40 -0.23 -27.14
C ASP A 84 9.57 -1.52 -27.31
N ALA A 85 8.44 -1.65 -26.61
CA ALA A 85 7.61 -2.86 -26.63
C ALA A 85 6.77 -3.02 -27.90
N MET A 86 7.06 -2.26 -28.97
CA MET A 86 6.52 -2.48 -30.31
C MET A 86 7.18 -3.72 -30.95
N LYS A 87 7.11 -4.88 -30.31
CA LYS A 87 7.21 -6.13 -31.06
C LYS A 87 5.92 -6.20 -31.87
N GLN A 88 6.02 -5.98 -33.18
CA GLN A 88 4.94 -6.29 -34.11
C GLN A 88 4.66 -7.78 -34.02
N ILE A 89 3.73 -8.17 -33.15
CA ILE A 89 3.04 -9.44 -33.25
C ILE A 89 1.85 -9.13 -34.17
N ASP A 90 1.95 -9.56 -35.43
CA ASP A 90 0.89 -9.57 -36.44
C ASP A 90 0.24 -8.23 -36.83
N GLY A 91 0.98 -7.12 -36.76
CA GLY A 91 0.55 -5.82 -37.34
C GLY A 91 -0.71 -5.20 -36.73
N LYS A 92 -1.27 -5.76 -35.65
CA LYS A 92 -2.54 -5.34 -35.02
C LYS A 92 -2.39 -4.67 -33.66
N ILE A 93 -1.19 -4.62 -33.08
CA ILE A 93 -1.01 -4.06 -31.74
C ILE A 93 -1.19 -2.53 -31.78
N MET A 94 -2.09 -2.05 -30.92
CA MET A 94 -2.36 -0.63 -30.74
C MET A 94 -1.08 0.13 -30.33
N PRO A 95 -0.77 1.31 -30.94
CA PRO A 95 0.37 2.10 -30.54
C PRO A 95 0.30 2.57 -29.08
N ARG A 96 1.45 2.62 -28.39
CA ARG A 96 1.58 3.11 -26.99
C ARG A 96 0.82 4.43 -26.74
N LYS A 97 0.91 5.39 -27.67
CA LYS A 97 0.23 6.70 -27.54
C LYS A 97 -1.28 6.56 -27.38
N LYS A 98 -1.90 5.58 -28.05
CA LYS A 98 -3.33 5.27 -27.88
C LYS A 98 -3.57 4.48 -26.60
N ALA A 99 -2.67 3.56 -26.24
CA ALA A 99 -2.77 2.76 -25.01
C ALA A 99 -2.76 3.61 -23.73
N VAL A 100 -1.99 4.71 -23.69
CA VAL A 100 -1.95 5.65 -22.56
C VAL A 100 -3.33 6.25 -22.23
N LEU A 101 -4.17 6.44 -23.25
CA LEU A 101 -5.51 7.05 -23.13
C LEU A 101 -6.58 6.04 -22.71
N LEU A 102 -6.25 4.76 -22.61
CA LEU A 102 -7.19 3.71 -22.21
C LEU A 102 -7.41 3.69 -20.69
N ASP A 103 -8.55 3.13 -20.28
CA ASP A 103 -8.82 2.79 -18.88
C ASP A 103 -7.89 1.67 -18.39
N THR A 104 -7.73 1.56 -17.06
CA THR A 104 -6.81 0.61 -16.42
C THR A 104 -6.99 -0.84 -16.89
N GLY A 105 -8.24 -1.32 -17.04
CA GLY A 105 -8.51 -2.68 -17.52
C GLY A 105 -8.04 -2.93 -18.95
N LYS A 106 -8.27 -1.97 -19.85
CA LYS A 106 -7.82 -2.05 -21.25
C LYS A 106 -6.30 -1.88 -21.36
N LYS A 107 -5.68 -1.07 -20.49
CA LYS A 107 -4.21 -0.98 -20.35
C LYS A 107 -3.60 -2.32 -19.94
N LEU A 108 -4.23 -3.04 -19.01
CA LEU A 108 -3.79 -4.38 -18.61
C LEU A 108 -3.87 -5.37 -19.77
N GLY A 109 -4.96 -5.38 -20.53
CA GLY A 109 -5.08 -6.18 -21.74
C GLY A 109 -3.96 -5.89 -22.73
N TRP A 110 -3.71 -4.60 -23.02
CA TRP A 110 -2.62 -4.19 -23.88
C TRP A 110 -1.24 -4.62 -23.36
N LEU A 111 -0.97 -4.46 -22.05
CA LEU A 111 0.28 -4.90 -21.42
C LEU A 111 0.47 -6.42 -21.51
N ASN A 112 -0.62 -7.19 -21.41
CA ASN A 112 -0.61 -8.64 -21.61
C ASN A 112 -0.24 -8.99 -23.06
N ASP A 113 -0.87 -8.32 -24.03
CA ASP A 113 -0.64 -8.56 -25.46
C ASP A 113 0.81 -8.27 -25.86
N VAL A 114 1.45 -7.25 -25.27
CA VAL A 114 2.86 -6.94 -25.50
C VAL A 114 3.83 -7.75 -24.61
N GLY A 115 3.33 -8.68 -23.79
CA GLY A 115 4.14 -9.55 -22.95
C GLY A 115 4.88 -8.85 -21.81
N LEU A 116 4.34 -7.74 -21.30
CA LEU A 116 4.92 -6.97 -20.18
C LEU A 116 4.31 -7.29 -18.82
N LEU A 117 3.37 -8.24 -18.76
CA LEU A 117 2.87 -8.80 -17.52
C LEU A 117 3.59 -10.12 -17.18
N PRO A 118 3.76 -10.46 -15.89
CA PRO A 118 3.33 -9.70 -14.71
C PRO A 118 4.22 -8.49 -14.40
N LEU A 119 3.63 -7.43 -13.84
CA LEU A 119 4.40 -6.28 -13.36
C LEU A 119 5.23 -6.63 -12.11
N PRO A 120 6.36 -5.93 -11.87
CA PRO A 120 7.07 -6.03 -10.60
C PRO A 120 6.14 -5.79 -9.40
N LYS A 121 6.21 -6.66 -8.39
CA LYS A 121 5.30 -6.63 -7.23
C LYS A 121 5.16 -5.25 -6.58
N HIS A 122 6.26 -4.52 -6.43
CA HIS A 122 6.25 -3.18 -5.82
C HIS A 122 5.57 -2.11 -6.69
N GLN A 123 5.57 -2.27 -8.02
CA GLN A 123 4.85 -1.39 -8.95
C GLN A 123 3.36 -1.73 -8.97
N ALA A 124 3.03 -3.03 -8.95
CA ALA A 124 1.64 -3.49 -8.98
C ALA A 124 0.89 -3.24 -7.66
N CYS A 125 1.56 -3.44 -6.52
CA CYS A 125 0.90 -3.55 -5.21
C CYS A 125 1.48 -2.62 -4.14
N GLY A 126 2.52 -1.84 -4.47
CA GLY A 126 3.21 -0.98 -3.51
C GLY A 126 4.03 -1.75 -2.49
N SER A 127 4.25 -1.14 -1.33
CA SER A 127 4.90 -1.78 -0.19
C SER A 127 4.20 -1.39 1.10
N TYR A 128 3.88 -2.39 1.92
CA TYR A 128 3.18 -2.22 3.17
C TYR A 128 4.10 -2.59 4.33
N PHE A 129 4.19 -1.72 5.33
CA PHE A 129 5.02 -1.93 6.51
C PHE A 129 4.16 -1.78 7.76
N VAL A 130 4.35 -2.70 8.70
CA VAL A 130 3.64 -2.72 9.98
C VAL A 130 4.63 -2.73 11.11
N ARG A 131 4.22 -2.16 12.25
CA ARG A 131 4.94 -2.33 13.51
C ARG A 131 4.36 -3.53 14.26
N GLU A 132 5.14 -4.59 14.37
CA GLU A 132 4.76 -5.81 15.08
C GLU A 132 5.57 -5.96 16.38
N LYS A 133 4.94 -6.55 17.40
CA LYS A 133 5.61 -6.95 18.64
C LYS A 133 6.08 -8.40 18.53
N LYS A 134 7.39 -8.62 18.54
CA LYS A 134 8.00 -9.96 18.50
C LYS A 134 8.76 -10.27 19.78
N MET A 135 8.69 -11.53 20.21
CA MET A 135 9.56 -12.05 21.26
C MET A 135 10.97 -12.15 20.69
N LYS A 136 11.93 -11.53 21.37
CA LYS A 136 13.35 -11.58 21.04
C LYS A 136 14.16 -11.87 22.29
N THR A 137 15.12 -12.77 22.17
CA THR A 137 16.16 -12.99 23.16
C THR A 137 17.08 -11.77 23.16
N ALA A 138 17.25 -11.15 24.33
CA ALA A 138 18.17 -10.04 24.52
C ALA A 138 19.00 -10.27 25.78
N PHE A 139 20.25 -9.85 25.73
CA PHE A 139 21.11 -9.90 26.90
C PHE A 139 20.74 -8.78 27.88
N ASN A 140 20.41 -9.14 29.13
CA ASN A 140 20.19 -8.19 30.20
C ASN A 140 21.49 -8.02 31.01
N PRO A 141 22.20 -6.87 30.91
CA PRO A 141 23.47 -6.67 31.59
C PRO A 141 23.34 -6.63 33.12
N GLN A 142 22.16 -6.31 33.67
CA GLN A 142 21.94 -6.29 35.12
C GLN A 142 21.80 -7.70 35.71
N LEU A 143 21.24 -8.63 34.94
CA LEU A 143 21.02 -10.02 35.36
C LEU A 143 22.10 -10.97 34.81
N ASN A 144 23.03 -10.44 34.01
CA ASN A 144 24.08 -11.18 33.30
C ASN A 144 23.57 -12.45 32.59
N LYS A 145 22.38 -12.37 32.00
CA LYS A 145 21.73 -13.51 31.33
C LYS A 145 20.88 -13.06 30.16
N GLU A 146 20.63 -13.98 29.25
CA GLU A 146 19.66 -13.81 28.18
C GLU A 146 18.24 -13.88 28.74
N VAL A 147 17.41 -12.93 28.35
CA VAL A 147 15.99 -12.88 28.70
C VAL A 147 15.17 -12.70 27.43
N GLU A 148 14.03 -13.37 27.38
CA GLU A 148 13.05 -13.09 26.34
C GLU A 148 12.35 -11.77 26.65
N CYS A 149 12.35 -10.87 25.69
CA CYS A 149 11.65 -9.60 25.80
C CYS A 149 10.85 -9.31 24.54
N LEU A 150 9.72 -8.63 24.76
CA LEU A 150 8.87 -8.21 23.67
C LEU A 150 9.42 -6.91 23.06
N ARG A 151 9.78 -6.94 21.78
CA ARG A 151 10.33 -5.81 21.04
C ARG A 151 9.44 -5.42 19.87
N SER A 152 9.31 -4.11 19.64
CA SER A 152 8.64 -3.60 18.44
C SER A 152 9.60 -3.65 17.25
N VAL A 153 9.19 -4.30 16.17
CA VAL A 153 9.94 -4.44 14.92
C VAL A 153 9.08 -3.87 13.80
N ILE A 154 9.69 -3.16 12.86
CA ILE A 154 9.01 -2.75 11.62
C ILE A 154 9.24 -3.85 10.61
N GLU A 155 8.17 -4.41 10.07
CA GLU A 155 8.24 -5.49 9.10
C GLU A 155 7.48 -5.12 7.84
N LYS A 156 8.05 -5.53 6.71
CA LYS A 156 7.36 -5.48 5.43
C LYS A 156 6.38 -6.67 5.38
N VAL A 157 5.12 -6.38 5.12
CA VAL A 157 4.11 -7.42 4.88
C VAL A 157 4.11 -7.74 3.40
N ASP A 158 4.29 -9.02 3.08
CA ASP A 158 4.21 -9.48 1.69
C ASP A 158 2.75 -9.65 1.25
N GLY A 159 2.46 -9.20 0.03
CA GLY A 159 1.14 -9.32 -0.59
C GLY A 159 0.53 -7.97 -0.99
N ASN A 160 -0.58 -8.03 -1.72
CA ASN A 160 -1.36 -6.84 -2.05
C ASN A 160 -2.22 -6.43 -0.86
N VAL A 161 -2.18 -5.15 -0.48
CA VAL A 161 -2.99 -4.58 0.60
C VAL A 161 -4.48 -4.92 0.45
N LEU A 162 -5.02 -4.87 -0.77
CA LEU A 162 -6.43 -5.16 -1.05
C LEU A 162 -6.78 -6.64 -0.89
N GLU A 163 -5.88 -7.54 -1.31
CA GLU A 163 -6.04 -8.98 -1.12
C GLU A 163 -5.96 -9.33 0.37
N LEU A 164 -5.00 -8.74 1.07
CA LEU A 164 -4.85 -8.89 2.52
C LEU A 164 -6.08 -8.36 3.26
N ALA A 165 -6.67 -7.25 2.81
CA ALA A 165 -7.90 -6.70 3.39
C ALA A 165 -9.07 -7.67 3.20
N ARG A 166 -9.28 -8.14 1.97
CA ARG A 166 -10.34 -9.11 1.62
C ARG A 166 -10.25 -10.37 2.45
N ASP A 167 -9.03 -10.89 2.66
CA ASP A 167 -8.79 -12.14 3.39
C ASP A 167 -8.78 -11.95 4.92
N GLY A 168 -9.02 -10.73 5.42
CA GLY A 168 -8.94 -10.42 6.86
C GLY A 168 -7.52 -10.53 7.44
N LYS A 169 -6.50 -10.45 6.59
CA LYS A 169 -5.08 -10.62 6.94
C LYS A 169 -4.29 -9.32 7.03
N LEU A 170 -4.88 -8.18 6.66
CA LEU A 170 -4.19 -6.89 6.60
C LEU A 170 -3.66 -6.45 7.96
N LEU A 171 -4.39 -6.73 9.04
CA LEU A 171 -3.96 -6.44 10.40
C LEU A 171 -3.19 -7.62 11.00
N PRO A 172 -2.09 -7.34 11.75
CA PRO A 172 -1.39 -8.36 12.53
C PRO A 172 -2.36 -9.08 13.46
N THR A 173 -2.13 -10.38 13.69
CA THR A 173 -3.00 -11.27 14.49
C THR A 173 -3.34 -10.71 15.86
N MET A 174 -2.43 -9.95 16.47
CA MET A 174 -2.64 -9.33 17.80
C MET A 174 -3.75 -8.27 17.82
N TYR A 175 -4.08 -7.68 16.67
CA TYR A 175 -5.16 -6.70 16.52
C TYR A 175 -6.42 -7.30 15.91
N ARG A 176 -6.39 -8.58 15.49
CA ARG A 176 -7.60 -9.31 15.11
C ARG A 176 -8.36 -9.64 16.40
N LYS A 177 -9.13 -8.68 16.93
CA LYS A 177 -10.32 -9.06 17.70
C LYS A 177 -11.11 -10.00 16.79
N ALA A 178 -11.58 -11.14 17.33
CA ALA A 178 -12.38 -12.10 16.58
C ALA A 178 -13.43 -11.34 15.78
N ALA A 179 -13.23 -11.22 14.47
CA ALA A 179 -14.19 -10.54 13.62
C ALA A 179 -15.47 -11.37 13.71
N PRO A 180 -16.64 -10.78 14.02
CA PRO A 180 -17.89 -11.48 13.79
C PRO A 180 -17.90 -11.85 12.31
N SER A 181 -18.07 -13.14 12.02
CA SER A 181 -18.09 -13.65 10.66
C SER A 181 -19.03 -12.81 9.80
N LEU A 182 -18.55 -12.29 8.67
CA LEU A 182 -19.30 -11.57 7.63
C LEU A 182 -20.31 -12.47 6.89
N GLY A 183 -20.91 -13.43 7.60
CA GLY A 183 -21.81 -14.46 7.07
C GLY A 183 -23.23 -14.43 7.63
N SER A 184 -23.57 -13.56 8.59
CA SER A 184 -24.95 -13.50 9.13
C SER A 184 -25.82 -12.39 8.55
N ALA A 185 -25.23 -11.35 7.93
CA ALA A 185 -26.00 -10.22 7.40
C ALA A 185 -26.76 -10.51 6.09
N ALA A 186 -26.50 -11.65 5.43
CA ALA A 186 -27.23 -12.08 4.24
C ALA A 186 -28.48 -12.93 4.55
N ALA A 187 -28.67 -13.37 5.80
CA ALA A 187 -29.79 -14.21 6.18
C ALA A 187 -31.05 -13.42 6.61
N GLU A 188 -30.92 -12.16 7.05
CA GLU A 188 -32.05 -11.39 7.59
C GLU A 188 -32.80 -10.51 6.57
N LEU A 189 -32.39 -10.53 5.30
CA LEU A 189 -33.10 -9.83 4.21
C LEU A 189 -34.01 -10.76 3.37
N GLY A 190 -34.14 -12.03 3.75
CA GLY A 190 -34.96 -13.04 3.06
C GLY A 190 -36.40 -13.18 3.57
N ASP A 191 -36.69 -12.83 4.81
CA ASP A 191 -37.98 -13.17 5.46
C ASP A 191 -38.98 -12.00 5.59
N ALA A 192 -38.61 -10.78 5.19
CA ALA A 192 -39.48 -9.60 5.31
C ALA A 192 -40.50 -9.44 4.15
N LYS A 193 -40.62 -10.40 3.23
CA LYS A 193 -41.51 -10.30 2.04
C LYS A 193 -42.70 -11.26 2.00
N ALA A 194 -42.99 -11.98 3.09
CA ALA A 194 -44.08 -12.98 3.10
C ALA A 194 -45.29 -12.64 4.00
N ALA A 195 -45.35 -11.47 4.65
CA ALA A 195 -46.37 -11.17 5.66
C ALA A 195 -47.26 -9.94 5.38
N ALA A 196 -47.55 -9.63 4.11
CA ALA A 196 -48.51 -8.59 3.73
C ALA A 196 -49.48 -9.12 2.66
N GLY A 197 -50.49 -9.88 3.09
CA GLY A 197 -51.48 -10.47 2.19
C GLY A 197 -52.57 -11.26 2.92
N ALA A 198 -53.34 -10.61 3.79
CA ALA A 198 -54.63 -11.13 4.23
C ALA A 198 -55.51 -9.97 4.72
N THR A 199 -56.40 -9.49 3.85
CA THR A 199 -57.54 -8.64 4.22
C THR A 199 -58.77 -9.55 4.20
N PRO A 200 -59.53 -9.70 5.29
CA PRO A 200 -60.83 -10.36 5.23
C PRO A 200 -61.90 -9.35 4.78
N ALA A 201 -62.82 -9.84 3.95
CA ALA A 201 -64.12 -9.23 3.68
C ALA A 201 -65.08 -9.47 4.85
#